data_AF-A0A351MNM7-F1
#
_entry.id   AF-A0A351MNM7-F1
#
_cell.length_a   1.000
_cell.length_b   1.000
_cell.length_c   1.000
_cell.angle_alpha   90.00
_cell.angle_beta   90.00
_cell.angle_gamma   90.00
#
_symmetry.space_group_name_H-M   'P 1'
#
loop_
_entity.id
_entity.type
_entity.pdbx_description
1 polymer ?
#
loop_
_entity_poly.entity_id
_entity_poly.type
_entity_poly.pdbx_seq_one_letter_code
_entity_poly.pdbx_strand_id
1 'polypeptide(L)'
;THDHSDHIDPWAVPRLAAETKGVFVAPRAHRQRMLDLGVPADRLVAINAYETVEVGGLTVEAIPSAHEFLSVTDDGLYPFLGYIIRGHGTSCYHAGDTVWWEGL
;
A
#
# COMPACT_ATOMS: atom_id res chain seq x y z
N THR A 1 -3.75 -1.47 1.33
CA THR A 1 -3.87 -1.91 -0.08
C THR A 1 -4.62 -0.89 -0.91
N HIS A 2 -5.68 -0.27 -0.38
CA HIS A 2 -6.41 0.85 -0.99
C HIS A 2 -7.17 1.65 0.08
N ASP A 3 -7.78 2.79 -0.28
CA ASP A 3 -8.49 3.69 0.66
C ASP A 3 -9.98 3.35 0.81
N HIS A 4 -10.25 2.17 1.38
CA HIS A 4 -11.52 1.88 2.05
C HIS A 4 -11.28 1.80 3.56
N SER A 5 -12.30 2.11 4.36
CA SER A 5 -12.16 2.28 5.82
C SER A 5 -11.72 1.01 6.55
N ASP A 6 -11.92 -0.16 5.96
CA ASP A 6 -11.48 -1.47 6.44
C ASP A 6 -10.05 -1.83 6.01
N HIS A 7 -9.42 -1.02 5.14
CA HIS A 7 -8.05 -1.21 4.62
C HIS A 7 -7.10 -0.03 4.93
N ILE A 8 -7.62 1.19 5.02
CA ILE A 8 -7.00 2.38 5.62
C ILE A 8 -7.95 2.84 6.73
N ASP A 9 -7.72 2.32 7.93
CA ASP A 9 -8.59 2.58 9.08
C ASP A 9 -8.31 3.99 9.65
N PRO A 10 -9.29 4.90 9.65
CA PRO A 10 -9.11 6.28 10.12
C PRO A 10 -8.91 6.41 11.63
N TRP A 11 -9.10 5.34 12.41
CA TRP A 11 -8.89 5.28 13.85
C TRP A 11 -7.55 4.62 14.20
N ALA A 12 -7.18 3.56 13.48
CA ALA A 12 -5.95 2.81 13.74
C ALA A 12 -4.72 3.52 13.18
N VAL A 13 -4.79 4.07 11.96
CA VAL A 13 -3.63 4.71 11.31
C VAL A 13 -3.07 5.87 12.13
N PRO A 14 -3.87 6.84 12.63
CA PRO A 14 -3.34 7.93 13.46
C PRO A 14 -2.69 7.43 14.76
N ARG A 15 -3.28 6.40 15.40
CA ARG A 15 -2.74 5.81 16.63
C ARG A 15 -1.42 5.09 16.37
N LEU A 16 -1.35 4.26 15.33
CA LEU A 16 -0.10 3.58 14.93
C LEU A 16 0.99 4.59 14.58
N ALA A 17 0.64 5.70 13.94
CA ALA A 17 1.58 6.77 13.65
C ALA A 17 2.08 7.41 14.94
N ALA A 18 1.20 7.72 15.91
CA ALA A 18 1.61 8.34 17.17
C ALA A 18 2.39 7.41 18.10
N GLU A 19 2.03 6.13 18.16
CA GLU A 19 2.48 5.19 19.21
C GLU A 19 3.65 4.30 18.79
N THR A 20 3.98 4.24 17.49
CA THR A 20 5.04 3.37 16.98
C THR A 20 6.10 4.14 16.19
N LYS A 21 7.18 3.45 15.82
CA LYS A 21 8.20 3.92 14.87
C LYS A 21 8.08 3.22 13.50
N GLY A 22 6.96 2.55 13.25
CA GLY A 22 6.74 1.79 12.02
C GLY A 22 6.79 2.66 10.77
N VAL A 23 7.24 2.07 9.67
CA VAL A 23 7.14 2.63 8.32
C VAL A 23 5.80 2.22 7.73
N PHE A 24 5.12 3.16 7.08
CA PHE A 24 3.86 2.93 6.38
C PHE A 24 4.15 2.79 4.90
N VAL A 25 3.78 1.66 4.31
CA VAL A 25 3.81 1.45 2.85
C VAL A 25 2.37 1.51 2.34
N ALA A 26 2.10 2.43 1.41
CA ALA A 26 0.75 2.66 0.90
C ALA A 26 0.77 3.04 -0.59
N PRO A 27 -0.35 2.87 -1.33
CA PRO A 27 -0.43 3.31 -2.71
C PRO A 27 -0.16 4.80 -2.82
N ARG A 28 0.65 5.19 -3.80
CA ARG A 28 0.98 6.59 -4.05
C ARG A 28 -0.25 7.45 -4.33
N ALA A 29 -1.26 6.88 -4.97
CA ALA A 29 -2.56 7.52 -5.17
C ALA A 29 -3.20 8.02 -3.86
N HIS A 30 -2.93 7.33 -2.74
CA HIS A 30 -3.48 7.64 -1.41
C HIS A 30 -2.48 8.33 -0.49
N ARG A 31 -1.39 8.87 -1.04
CA ARG A 31 -0.35 9.54 -0.24
C ARG A 31 -0.94 10.67 0.61
N GLN A 32 -1.77 11.54 0.03
CA GLN A 32 -2.34 12.67 0.76
C GLN A 32 -3.26 12.19 1.88
N ARG A 33 -4.07 11.16 1.62
CA ARG A 33 -4.93 10.53 2.63
C ARG A 33 -4.14 10.08 3.87
N MET A 34 -2.99 9.43 3.67
CA MET A 34 -2.14 8.99 4.78
C MET A 34 -1.55 10.17 5.56
N LEU A 35 -1.16 11.25 4.89
CA LEU A 35 -0.69 12.48 5.54
C LEU A 35 -1.79 13.16 6.36
N ASP A 36 -3.02 13.22 5.82
CA ASP A 36 -4.18 13.80 6.50
C ASP A 36 -4.56 12.99 7.76
N LEU A 37 -4.30 11.69 7.75
CA LEU A 37 -4.43 10.81 8.91
C LEU A 37 -3.26 10.92 9.92
N GLY A 38 -2.30 11.81 9.68
CA GLY A 38 -1.21 12.10 10.61
C GLY A 38 0.00 11.19 10.48
N VAL A 39 0.14 10.42 9.39
CA VAL A 39 1.39 9.69 9.13
C VAL A 39 2.49 10.69 8.76
N PRO A 40 3.63 10.72 9.47
CA PRO A 40 4.75 11.58 9.10
C PRO A 40 5.32 11.23 7.73
N ALA A 41 5.63 12.26 6.94
CA ALA A 41 6.09 12.10 5.56
C ALA A 41 7.41 11.31 5.45
N ASP A 42 8.27 11.37 6.46
CA ASP A 42 9.53 10.64 6.55
C ASP A 42 9.35 9.14 6.86
N ARG A 43 8.16 8.73 7.31
CA ARG A 43 7.80 7.32 7.56
C ARG A 43 6.80 6.78 6.54
N LEU A 44 6.44 7.54 5.52
CA LEU A 44 5.50 7.14 4.48
C LEU A 44 6.24 6.79 3.18
N VAL A 45 6.24 5.51 2.84
CA VAL A 45 6.68 5.00 1.54
C VAL A 45 5.46 4.92 0.61
N ALA A 46 5.33 5.92 -0.26
CA ALA A 46 4.28 6.01 -1.27
C ALA A 46 4.71 5.30 -2.57
N ILE A 47 4.25 4.06 -2.74
CA ILE A 47 4.65 3.15 -3.82
C ILE A 47 3.53 3.03 -4.88
N ASN A 48 3.88 2.85 -6.15
CA ASN A 48 2.95 2.56 -7.24
C ASN A 48 3.18 1.16 -7.80
N ALA A 49 2.25 0.67 -8.64
CA ALA A 49 2.41 -0.63 -9.27
C ALA A 49 3.74 -0.74 -10.06
N TYR A 50 4.30 -1.94 -10.08
CA TYR A 50 5.57 -2.31 -10.71
C TYR A 50 6.83 -1.69 -10.08
N GLU A 51 6.67 -1.08 -8.90
CA GLU A 51 7.79 -0.60 -8.11
C GLU A 51 8.11 -1.56 -6.97
N THR A 52 9.38 -1.53 -6.56
CA THR A 52 9.92 -2.33 -5.47
C THR A 52 10.68 -1.43 -4.52
N VAL A 53 10.48 -1.64 -3.22
CA VAL A 53 11.14 -0.89 -2.14
C VAL A 53 11.70 -1.83 -1.08
N GLU A 54 12.76 -1.41 -0.41
CA GLU A 54 13.31 -2.09 0.75
C GLU A 54 12.86 -1.40 2.03
N VAL A 55 12.21 -2.13 2.93
CA VAL A 55 11.70 -1.60 4.20
C VAL A 55 12.05 -2.58 5.32
N GLY A 56 12.92 -2.16 6.24
CA GLY A 56 13.26 -2.95 7.42
C GLY A 56 13.89 -4.32 7.11
N GLY A 57 14.63 -4.44 6.00
CA GLY A 57 15.22 -5.71 5.55
C GLY A 57 14.24 -6.64 4.83
N LEU A 58 13.04 -6.14 4.49
CA LEU A 58 12.07 -6.81 3.64
C LEU A 58 12.00 -6.11 2.28
N THR A 59 11.94 -6.90 1.22
CA THR A 59 11.62 -6.41 -0.12
C THR A 59 10.09 -6.38 -0.26
N VAL A 60 9.54 -5.23 -0.62
CA VAL A 60 8.11 -5.05 -0.90
C VAL A 60 7.94 -4.64 -2.35
N GLU A 61 7.30 -5.50 -3.14
CA GLU A 61 6.93 -5.25 -4.53
C GLU A 61 5.42 -4.96 -4.59
N ALA A 62 5.03 -3.90 -5.27
CA ALA A 62 3.64 -3.56 -5.51
C ALA A 62 3.21 -3.99 -6.91
N ILE A 63 2.08 -4.69 -7.01
CA ILE A 63 1.47 -5.09 -8.28
C ILE A 63 0.06 -4.50 -8.40
N PRO A 64 -0.46 -4.28 -9.63
CA PRO A 64 -1.82 -3.79 -9.78
C PRO A 64 -2.83 -4.78 -9.20
N SER A 65 -3.85 -4.22 -8.56
CA SER A 65 -5.04 -4.96 -8.15
C SER A 65 -6.28 -4.32 -8.76
N ALA A 66 -7.31 -5.12 -8.96
CA ALA A 66 -8.63 -4.68 -9.37
C ALA A 66 -9.57 -4.94 -8.19
N HIS A 67 -9.96 -3.92 -7.43
CA HIS A 67 -10.92 -4.10 -6.32
C HIS A 67 -12.25 -4.61 -6.88
N GLU A 68 -13.02 -3.75 -7.56
CA GLU A 68 -14.12 -4.18 -8.43
C GLU A 68 -13.72 -4.16 -9.90
N PHE A 69 -12.84 -3.21 -10.26
CA PHE A 69 -12.32 -3.00 -11.61
C PHE A 69 -10.85 -2.58 -11.52
N LEU A 70 -10.09 -2.83 -12.59
CA LEU A 70 -8.77 -2.23 -12.74
C LEU A 70 -8.95 -0.72 -12.90
N SER A 71 -8.28 0.05 -12.04
CA SER A 71 -8.33 1.51 -12.06
C SER A 71 -6.93 2.09 -12.13
N VAL A 72 -6.80 3.17 -12.88
CA VAL A 72 -5.58 3.96 -13.02
C VAL A 72 -6.02 5.42 -13.09
N THR A 73 -5.39 6.28 -12.31
CA THR A 73 -5.62 7.73 -12.37
C THR A 73 -5.03 8.33 -13.64
N ASP A 74 -5.42 9.55 -14.00
CA ASP A 74 -4.90 10.25 -15.20
C ASP A 74 -3.38 10.45 -15.17
N ASP A 75 -2.77 10.53 -13.99
CA ASP A 75 -1.34 10.61 -13.75
C ASP A 75 -0.64 9.25 -13.64
N GLY A 76 -1.34 8.15 -13.95
CA GLY A 76 -0.75 6.81 -14.04
C GLY A 76 -0.58 6.08 -12.71
N LEU A 77 -1.29 6.49 -11.66
CA LEU A 77 -1.24 5.85 -10.35
C LEU A 77 -2.32 4.78 -10.20
N TYR A 78 -1.95 3.66 -9.60
CA TYR A 78 -2.85 2.58 -9.27
C TYR A 78 -3.38 2.78 -7.84
N PRO A 79 -4.69 3.05 -7.66
CA PRO A 79 -5.27 3.24 -6.33
C PRO A 79 -5.47 1.91 -5.57
N PHE A 80 -5.40 0.78 -6.25
CA PHE A 80 -5.54 -0.56 -5.67
C PHE A 80 -4.26 -1.35 -5.95
N LEU A 81 -3.57 -1.76 -4.88
CA LEU A 81 -2.33 -2.53 -4.97
C LEU A 81 -2.40 -3.81 -4.15
N GLY A 82 -1.82 -4.87 -4.73
CA GLY A 82 -1.40 -6.07 -4.03
C GLY A 82 0.09 -5.96 -3.70
N TYR A 83 0.51 -6.59 -2.61
CA TYR A 83 1.91 -6.55 -2.16
C TYR A 83 2.53 -7.92 -2.09
N ILE A 84 3.64 -8.12 -2.79
CA ILE A 84 4.51 -9.28 -2.62
C ILE A 84 5.64 -8.89 -1.66
N ILE A 85 5.63 -9.49 -0.47
CA ILE A 85 6.57 -9.21 0.61
C ILE A 85 7.54 -10.38 0.70
N ARG A 86 8.84 -10.12 0.56
CA ARG A 86 9.89 -11.14 0.61
C ARG A 86 10.90 -10.82 1.71
N GLY A 87 11.33 -11.86 2.42
CA GLY A 87 12.34 -11.74 3.47
C GLY A 87 12.57 -13.07 4.17
N HIS A 88 13.78 -13.26 4.70
CA HIS A 88 14.13 -14.45 5.50
C HIS A 88 13.80 -15.80 4.81
N GLY A 89 14.01 -15.88 3.48
CA GLY A 89 13.75 -17.08 2.69
C GLY A 89 12.27 -17.40 2.44
N THR A 90 11.34 -16.52 2.83
CA THR A 90 9.89 -16.69 2.63
C THR A 90 9.32 -15.54 1.79
N SER A 91 8.20 -15.80 1.13
CA SER A 91 7.42 -14.79 0.39
C SER A 91 5.94 -14.88 0.78
N CYS A 92 5.28 -13.74 0.92
CA CYS A 92 3.84 -13.63 1.15
C CYS A 92 3.26 -12.67 0.11
N TYR A 93 2.15 -13.06 -0.51
CA TYR A 93 1.35 -12.16 -1.34
C TYR A 93 0.09 -11.76 -0.58
N HIS A 94 -0.08 -10.45 -0.36
CA HIS A 94 -1.31 -9.89 0.19
C HIS A 94 -2.06 -9.16 -0.93
N ALA A 95 -3.14 -9.79 -1.39
CA ALA A 95 -3.92 -9.35 -2.55
C ALA A 95 -4.88 -8.18 -2.26
N GLY A 96 -5.01 -7.76 -0.99
CA GLY A 96 -6.17 -7.00 -0.56
C GLY A 96 -7.44 -7.81 -0.78
N ASP A 97 -8.46 -7.16 -1.33
CA ASP A 97 -9.75 -7.72 -1.74
C ASP A 97 -9.92 -7.64 -3.27
N THR A 98 -8.82 -7.80 -4.02
CA THR A 98 -8.85 -7.81 -5.48
C THR A 98 -9.71 -8.95 -6.04
N VAL A 99 -10.50 -8.65 -7.07
CA VAL A 99 -11.05 -9.66 -7.98
C VAL A 99 -9.98 -10.16 -8.96
N TRP A 100 -10.29 -11.28 -9.62
CA TRP A 100 -9.50 -11.77 -10.75
C TRP A 100 -9.56 -10.78 -11.93
N TRP A 101 -8.41 -10.55 -12.56
CA TRP A 101 -8.28 -9.77 -13.80
C TRP A 101 -7.13 -10.35 -14.63
N GLU A 102 -7.07 -10.05 -15.93
CA GLU A 102 -6.18 -10.74 -16.87
C GLU A 102 -4.67 -10.60 -16.56
N GLY A 103 -4.25 -9.52 -15.89
CA GLY A 103 -2.85 -9.28 -15.56
C GLY A 103 -2.41 -9.73 -14.16
N LEU A 104 -3.22 -10.51 -13.44
CA LEU A 104 -2.88 -11.17 -12.18
C LEU A 104 -2.55 -12.65 -12.39
#